data_AF-K9UY98-F1
#
_entry.id   AF-K9UY98-F1
#
_cell.length_a   1.000
_cell.length_b   1.000
_cell.length_c   1.000
_cell.angle_alpha   90.00
_cell.angle_beta   90.00
_cell.angle_gamma   90.00
#
_symmetry.space_group_name_H-M   'P 1'
#
loop_
_entity.id
_entity.type
_entity.pdbx_description
1 polymer ?
#
loop_
_entity_poly.entity_id
_entity_poly.type
_entity_poly.pdbx_seq_one_letter_code
_entity_poly.pdbx_strand_id
1 'polypeptide(L)'
;MINQAAKKSLTNNFISIVELFNLLAANRQHIILNFHNLQENYQYQHIRQVIGTRDIDGNLIQPWLKAEDIDKNEYVQITSFSLNRHTASLNMLIQRQVRLINTQDATPITEVAGLLTNQLNRFNNYTVVSDGKFNIREIKVKISSKKTFELLHQSDIITDSEFDFRREYTINLDKFPIVDLEQPYQTIDGVFQKLAEAKVLVSIISAHLKQESDVFLAEQLDSLAQHHLSKQVYLNFPKTKESSESIQMRTIHKIDIGNKDILNLSKFHSANKFLNRMYCGYDIETGEVLKKLDFGMAILTNVAFQCKPISSRMKITEVDQFMKLIFDDFLGFSNCGIVTEILTRVGDRYLIQLLQEKRQGKHASKSEMVAALTAANTMLGQYIESIYREIISPLVFYIGSTGLLPKNMETTAMNSQQLAEKYPNLQFSPNEKHGKFFEVGDSIVSIYSQTELYSQKTDMTVLK
;
A
#
# COMPACT_ATOMS: atom_id res chain seq x y z
N MET A 1 43.68 1.18 4.03
CA MET A 1 44.16 -0.22 4.14
C MET A 1 42.98 -1.13 3.81
N ILE A 2 42.71 -1.35 2.53
CA ILE A 2 43.04 -2.56 1.74
C ILE A 2 42.32 -3.82 2.25
N ASN A 3 41.29 -4.21 1.50
CA ASN A 3 40.78 -5.56 1.21
C ASN A 3 40.49 -6.55 2.35
N GLN A 4 39.21 -6.68 2.67
CA GLN A 4 38.57 -7.99 2.92
C GLN A 4 37.26 -8.12 2.12
N ALA A 5 37.31 -7.74 0.85
CA ALA A 5 36.37 -8.23 -0.16
C ALA A 5 37.05 -9.37 -0.92
N ALA A 6 37.13 -10.57 -0.32
CA ALA A 6 37.59 -11.77 -1.00
C ALA A 6 37.27 -13.06 -0.22
N LYS A 7 35.99 -13.45 -0.24
CA LYS A 7 35.60 -14.85 -0.48
C LYS A 7 34.11 -14.92 -0.86
N LYS A 8 33.75 -14.27 -1.98
CA LYS A 8 32.48 -14.52 -2.67
C LYS A 8 32.72 -15.74 -3.57
N SER A 9 32.06 -16.86 -3.30
CA SER A 9 32.14 -18.05 -4.15
C SER A 9 31.54 -17.76 -5.52
N LEU A 10 32.15 -18.31 -6.57
CA LEU A 10 31.72 -18.14 -7.96
C LEU A 10 30.32 -18.70 -8.20
N THR A 11 29.34 -17.82 -8.43
CA THR A 11 28.34 -17.87 -9.51
C THR A 11 27.58 -16.54 -9.56
N ASN A 12 27.86 -15.73 -10.59
CA ASN A 12 27.36 -14.39 -10.93
C ASN A 12 27.82 -13.19 -10.07
N ASN A 13 28.66 -12.34 -10.67
CA ASN A 13 29.09 -11.02 -10.17
C ASN A 13 28.00 -9.93 -10.26
N PHE A 14 26.81 -10.26 -10.76
CA PHE A 14 25.73 -9.29 -10.94
C PHE A 14 24.99 -9.06 -9.63
N ILE A 15 24.72 -7.79 -9.32
CA ILE A 15 23.79 -7.38 -8.27
C ILE A 15 22.38 -7.94 -8.55
N SER A 16 21.55 -8.10 -7.52
CA SER A 16 20.15 -8.50 -7.74
C SER A 16 19.32 -7.38 -8.37
N ILE A 17 18.15 -7.70 -8.93
CA ILE A 17 17.23 -6.69 -9.47
C ILE A 17 16.77 -5.71 -8.38
N VAL A 18 16.63 -6.18 -7.14
CA VAL A 18 16.27 -5.35 -5.99
C VAL A 18 17.38 -4.34 -5.71
N GLU A 19 18.64 -4.78 -5.73
CA GLU A 19 19.80 -3.90 -5.58
C GLU A 19 19.92 -2.89 -6.74
N LEU A 20 19.71 -3.34 -7.98
CA LEU A 20 19.65 -2.46 -9.16
C LEU A 20 18.63 -1.34 -8.95
N PHE A 21 17.40 -1.69 -8.56
CA PHE A 21 16.36 -0.68 -8.37
C PHE A 21 16.60 0.24 -7.17
N ASN A 22 17.29 -0.23 -6.12
CA ASN A 22 17.76 0.64 -5.06
C ASN A 22 18.79 1.67 -5.56
N LEU A 23 19.74 1.24 -6.42
CA LEU A 23 20.70 2.15 -7.06
C LEU A 23 20.01 3.17 -7.96
N LEU A 24 19.04 2.73 -8.78
CA LEU A 24 18.25 3.62 -9.63
C LEU A 24 17.40 4.59 -8.79
N ALA A 25 16.77 4.13 -7.71
CA ALA A 25 15.98 4.97 -6.80
C ALA A 25 16.81 6.07 -6.14
N ALA A 26 18.04 5.75 -5.71
CA ALA A 26 18.96 6.68 -5.08
C ALA A 26 19.50 7.74 -6.04
N ASN A 27 19.52 7.46 -7.33
CA ASN A 27 20.01 8.35 -8.39
C ASN A 27 18.90 8.89 -9.31
N ARG A 28 17.63 8.68 -8.95
CA ARG A 28 16.48 8.91 -9.85
C ARG A 28 16.45 10.32 -10.45
N GLN A 29 16.83 11.34 -9.68
CA GLN A 29 16.85 12.74 -10.13
C GLN A 29 17.80 13.00 -11.32
N HIS A 30 18.68 12.05 -11.65
CA HIS A 30 19.60 12.11 -12.77
C HIS A 30 19.26 11.12 -13.90
N ILE A 31 18.12 10.43 -13.80
CA ILE A 31 17.72 9.37 -14.72
C ILE A 31 16.29 9.63 -15.18
N ILE A 32 16.11 9.80 -16.49
CA ILE A 32 14.79 9.88 -17.13
C ILE A 32 14.60 8.69 -18.06
N LEU A 33 13.38 8.15 -18.07
CA LEU A 33 13.01 6.92 -18.76
C LEU A 33 12.33 7.26 -20.09
N ASN A 34 12.68 6.54 -21.16
CA ASN A 34 11.91 6.58 -22.40
C ASN A 34 10.55 5.88 -22.19
N PHE A 35 9.48 6.67 -22.14
CA PHE A 35 8.13 6.19 -21.84
C PHE A 35 7.54 5.35 -22.97
N HIS A 36 7.85 5.70 -24.22
CA HIS A 36 7.36 4.94 -25.37
C HIS A 36 7.95 3.53 -25.38
N ASN A 37 9.27 3.41 -25.23
CA ASN A 37 9.94 2.13 -25.12
C ASN A 37 9.40 1.28 -23.96
N LEU A 38 9.15 1.90 -22.80
CA LEU A 38 8.54 1.21 -21.66
C LEU A 38 7.17 0.59 -22.04
N GLN A 39 6.30 1.35 -22.71
CA GLN A 39 4.96 0.89 -23.06
C GLN A 39 4.98 -0.24 -24.11
N GLU A 40 5.92 -0.19 -25.05
CA GLU A 40 6.10 -1.23 -26.06
C GLU A 40 6.55 -2.54 -25.41
N ASN A 41 7.50 -2.46 -24.48
CA ASN A 41 8.11 -3.61 -23.80
C ASN A 41 7.32 -4.13 -22.59
N TYR A 42 6.22 -3.47 -22.18
CA TYR A 42 5.44 -3.86 -21.01
C TYR A 42 4.36 -4.92 -21.32
N GLN A 43 4.30 -5.95 -20.47
CA GLN A 43 3.25 -6.97 -20.46
C GLN A 43 2.28 -6.79 -19.28
N TYR A 44 0.99 -6.61 -19.58
CA TYR A 44 -0.05 -6.40 -18.56
C TYR A 44 -0.25 -7.61 -17.64
N GLN A 45 -0.47 -7.32 -16.36
CA GLN A 45 -0.61 -8.33 -15.28
C GLN A 45 -2.02 -8.42 -14.72
N HIS A 46 -2.89 -7.47 -15.06
CA HIS A 46 -4.26 -7.38 -14.55
C HIS A 46 -5.23 -7.06 -15.68
N ILE A 47 -6.53 -7.25 -15.45
CA ILE A 47 -7.54 -6.75 -16.38
C ILE A 47 -7.37 -5.25 -16.49
N ARG A 48 -7.22 -4.76 -17.72
CA ARG A 48 -7.13 -3.33 -18.00
C ARG A 48 -8.39 -2.63 -17.48
N GLN A 49 -8.19 -1.52 -16.79
CA GLN A 49 -9.28 -0.66 -16.34
C GLN A 49 -9.46 0.50 -17.32
N VAL A 50 -10.71 0.82 -17.62
CA VAL A 50 -11.12 1.99 -18.39
C VAL A 50 -11.78 3.01 -17.47
N ILE A 51 -11.59 4.29 -17.77
CA ILE A 51 -12.17 5.39 -17.00
C ILE A 51 -13.67 5.49 -17.30
N GLY A 52 -14.49 5.52 -16.25
CA GLY A 52 -15.94 5.56 -16.32
C GLY A 52 -16.62 4.49 -15.47
N THR A 53 -17.95 4.53 -15.46
CA THR A 53 -18.84 3.53 -14.85
C THR A 53 -19.65 2.84 -15.94
N ARG A 54 -20.22 1.67 -15.66
CA ARG A 54 -21.18 1.03 -16.58
C ARG A 54 -22.61 1.31 -16.15
N ASP A 55 -23.48 1.57 -17.11
CA ASP A 55 -24.93 1.65 -16.87
C ASP A 55 -25.54 0.24 -16.69
N ILE A 56 -26.86 0.20 -16.52
CA ILE A 56 -27.63 -1.05 -16.36
C ILE A 56 -27.54 -1.97 -17.59
N ASP A 57 -27.29 -1.41 -18.76
CA ASP A 57 -27.17 -2.12 -20.04
C ASP A 57 -25.71 -2.53 -20.34
N GLY A 58 -24.78 -2.14 -19.47
CA GLY A 58 -23.35 -2.44 -19.59
C GLY A 58 -22.54 -1.44 -20.41
N ASN A 59 -23.14 -0.35 -20.91
CA ASN A 59 -22.44 0.68 -21.68
C ASN A 59 -21.54 1.54 -20.79
N LEU A 60 -20.38 1.95 -21.32
CA LEU A 60 -19.44 2.79 -20.58
C LEU A 60 -19.92 4.25 -20.56
N ILE A 61 -20.28 4.73 -19.37
CA ILE A 61 -20.50 6.15 -19.08
C ILE A 61 -19.15 6.76 -18.70
N GLN A 62 -18.63 7.63 -19.56
CA GLN A 62 -17.42 8.40 -19.25
C GLN A 62 -17.74 9.55 -18.29
N PRO A 63 -16.80 9.96 -17.43
CA PRO A 63 -16.96 11.13 -16.59
C PRO A 63 -17.07 12.41 -17.44
N TRP A 64 -17.67 13.46 -16.87
CA TRP A 64 -17.77 14.78 -17.49
C TRP A 64 -16.41 15.51 -17.57
N LEU A 65 -15.40 14.99 -16.87
CA LEU A 65 -14.01 15.45 -16.90
C LEU A 65 -13.09 14.36 -17.47
N LYS A 66 -12.04 14.81 -18.15
CA LYS A 66 -10.87 13.98 -18.48
C LYS A 66 -9.58 14.69 -18.10
N ALA A 67 -8.52 13.93 -17.89
CA ALA A 67 -7.19 14.46 -17.67
C ALA A 67 -6.34 14.33 -18.94
N GLU A 68 -5.69 15.42 -19.34
CA GLU A 68 -4.84 15.53 -20.51
C GLU A 68 -3.38 15.79 -20.09
N ASP A 69 -2.43 15.08 -20.68
CA ASP A 69 -1.01 15.29 -20.40
C ASP A 69 -0.57 16.69 -20.87
N ILE A 70 0.07 17.44 -19.97
CA ILE A 70 0.60 18.78 -20.27
C ILE A 70 1.87 18.66 -21.10
N ASP A 71 2.74 17.74 -20.70
CA ASP A 71 3.99 17.46 -21.37
C ASP A 71 3.81 16.30 -22.36
N LYS A 72 3.99 16.57 -23.67
CA LYS A 72 4.08 15.52 -24.70
C LYS A 72 5.49 14.91 -24.79
N ASN A 73 6.26 15.01 -23.70
CA ASN A 73 7.63 14.54 -23.65
C ASN A 73 7.66 13.01 -23.72
N GLU A 74 8.56 12.48 -24.54
CA GLU A 74 8.83 11.04 -24.63
C GLU A 74 9.53 10.52 -23.37
N TYR A 75 10.24 11.40 -22.65
CA TYR A 75 11.00 11.05 -21.45
C TYR A 75 10.28 11.48 -20.19
N VAL A 76 10.19 10.57 -19.22
CA VAL A 76 9.47 10.77 -17.96
C VAL A 76 10.38 10.48 -16.77
N GLN A 77 10.07 11.15 -15.66
CA GLN A 77 10.79 10.97 -14.41
C GLN A 77 10.28 9.72 -13.69
N ILE A 78 11.20 8.88 -13.23
CA ILE A 78 10.89 7.78 -12.32
C ILE A 78 10.69 8.36 -10.90
N THR A 79 9.54 8.07 -10.29
CA THR A 79 9.19 8.56 -8.95
C THR A 79 9.74 7.63 -7.88
N SER A 80 9.44 6.33 -7.98
CA SER A 80 9.85 5.34 -6.99
C SER A 80 9.79 3.91 -7.52
N PHE A 81 10.43 3.00 -6.79
CA PHE A 81 10.26 1.57 -6.93
C PHE A 81 9.69 1.01 -5.62
N SER A 82 8.83 0.00 -5.71
CA SER A 82 8.22 -0.60 -4.52
C SER A 82 7.96 -2.09 -4.70
N LEU A 83 8.31 -2.85 -3.67
CA LEU A 83 7.93 -4.26 -3.54
C LEU A 83 6.51 -4.37 -2.99
N ASN A 84 5.72 -5.27 -3.57
CA ASN A 84 4.39 -5.58 -3.07
C ASN A 84 4.49 -6.26 -1.69
N ARG A 85 3.48 -6.02 -0.85
CA ARG A 85 3.42 -6.50 0.53
C ARG A 85 2.96 -7.95 0.66
N HIS A 86 2.35 -8.50 -0.39
CA HIS A 86 1.69 -9.81 -0.34
C HIS A 86 1.98 -10.70 -1.55
N THR A 87 2.65 -10.19 -2.59
CA THR A 87 3.02 -10.95 -3.80
C THR A 87 4.46 -10.64 -4.15
N ALA A 88 5.13 -11.55 -4.87
CA ALA A 88 6.47 -11.30 -5.39
C ALA A 88 6.41 -10.38 -6.61
N SER A 89 6.01 -9.14 -6.39
CA SER A 89 5.91 -8.13 -7.44
C SER A 89 6.75 -6.91 -7.11
N LEU A 90 7.48 -6.42 -8.09
CA LEU A 90 8.27 -5.19 -8.01
C LEU A 90 7.69 -4.20 -9.00
N ASN A 91 7.29 -3.03 -8.50
CA ASN A 91 6.61 -2.01 -9.28
C ASN A 91 7.46 -0.75 -9.40
N MET A 92 7.35 -0.09 -10.55
CA MET A 92 7.93 1.20 -10.87
C MET A 92 6.81 2.23 -11.01
N LEU A 93 6.91 3.31 -10.24
CA LEU A 93 5.98 4.43 -10.29
C LEU A 93 6.54 5.56 -11.14
N ILE A 94 5.74 6.02 -12.10
CA ILE A 94 6.03 7.16 -12.96
C ILE A 94 4.98 8.24 -12.69
N GLN A 95 5.42 9.49 -12.69
CA GLN A 95 4.57 10.66 -12.51
C GLN A 95 4.62 11.55 -13.75
N ARG A 96 3.46 12.02 -14.20
CA ARG A 96 3.31 13.00 -15.28
C ARG A 96 2.40 14.14 -14.85
N GLN A 97 2.62 15.30 -15.46
CA GLN A 97 1.79 16.48 -15.21
C GLN A 97 0.61 16.47 -16.17
N VAL A 98 -0.59 16.66 -15.62
CA VAL A 98 -1.85 16.67 -16.37
C VAL A 98 -2.70 17.86 -15.99
N ARG A 99 -3.55 18.29 -16.92
CA ARG A 99 -4.59 19.27 -16.68
C ARG A 99 -5.97 18.62 -16.80
N LEU A 100 -6.93 19.13 -16.04
CA LEU A 100 -8.33 18.74 -16.18
C LEU A 100 -8.97 19.52 -17.32
N ILE A 101 -9.75 18.82 -18.15
CA ILE A 101 -10.55 19.42 -19.21
C ILE A 101 -11.95 18.82 -19.20
N ASN A 102 -12.97 19.62 -19.52
CA ASN A 102 -14.33 19.15 -19.73
C ASN A 102 -14.39 18.27 -20.99
N THR A 103 -15.11 17.15 -20.92
CA THR A 103 -15.22 16.21 -22.04
C THR A 103 -16.05 16.71 -23.21
N GLN A 104 -17.01 17.61 -22.97
CA GLN A 104 -17.95 18.10 -23.99
C GLN A 104 -17.34 19.17 -24.89
N ASP A 105 -16.63 20.13 -24.31
CA ASP A 105 -16.13 21.34 -25.01
C ASP A 105 -14.61 21.52 -24.94
N ALA A 106 -13.90 20.57 -24.30
CA ALA A 106 -12.45 20.60 -24.09
C ALA A 106 -11.94 21.83 -23.31
N THR A 107 -12.82 22.54 -22.58
CA THR A 107 -12.43 23.69 -21.77
C THR A 107 -11.56 23.25 -20.58
N PRO A 108 -10.42 23.90 -20.32
CA PRO A 108 -9.60 23.61 -19.15
C PRO A 108 -10.28 24.01 -17.84
N ILE A 109 -10.25 23.10 -16.87
CA ILE A 109 -10.58 23.43 -15.48
C ILE A 109 -9.29 23.89 -14.82
N THR A 110 -9.17 25.20 -14.61
CA THR A 110 -7.96 25.83 -14.06
C THR A 110 -7.98 25.95 -12.55
N GLU A 111 -9.16 25.92 -11.94
CA GLU A 111 -9.36 26.06 -10.50
C GLU A 111 -10.51 25.18 -10.00
N VAL A 112 -10.32 24.53 -8.87
CA VAL A 112 -11.37 23.83 -8.10
C VAL A 112 -11.20 24.19 -6.63
N ALA A 113 -12.26 24.67 -5.99
CA ALA A 113 -12.28 24.98 -4.55
C ALA A 113 -11.16 25.93 -4.07
N GLY A 114 -10.73 26.89 -4.90
CA GLY A 114 -9.61 27.79 -4.61
C GLY A 114 -8.22 27.20 -4.90
N LEU A 115 -8.14 25.99 -5.46
CA LEU A 115 -6.89 25.33 -5.82
C LEU A 115 -6.68 25.34 -7.33
N LEU A 116 -5.48 25.72 -7.76
CA LEU A 116 -5.11 25.62 -9.17
C LEU A 116 -5.01 24.15 -9.60
N THR A 117 -5.73 23.79 -10.66
CA THR A 117 -5.78 22.43 -11.24
C THR A 117 -5.13 22.35 -12.62
N ASN A 118 -4.33 23.37 -12.95
CA ASN A 118 -3.59 23.47 -14.20
C ASN A 118 -2.37 22.53 -14.28
N GLN A 119 -1.89 21.98 -13.15
CA GLN A 119 -0.73 21.08 -13.06
C GLN A 119 -0.94 20.00 -11.98
N LEU A 120 -1.82 19.05 -12.27
CA LEU A 120 -2.08 17.90 -11.40
C LEU A 120 -1.15 16.74 -11.73
N ASN A 121 -0.90 15.89 -10.73
CA ASN A 121 -0.08 14.70 -10.90
C ASN A 121 -0.94 13.50 -11.32
N ARG A 122 -0.56 12.86 -12.43
CA ARG A 122 -1.01 11.52 -12.81
C ARG A 122 0.10 10.53 -12.49
N PHE A 123 -0.26 9.48 -11.77
CA PHE A 123 0.64 8.40 -11.40
C PHE A 123 0.31 7.13 -12.19
N ASN A 124 1.32 6.56 -12.84
CA ASN A 124 1.22 5.30 -13.56
C ASN A 124 2.16 4.27 -12.92
N ASN A 125 1.62 3.13 -12.53
CA ASN A 125 2.38 2.06 -11.89
C ASN A 125 2.60 0.90 -12.86
N TYR A 126 3.86 0.52 -13.06
CA TYR A 126 4.27 -0.55 -13.96
C TYR A 126 4.88 -1.70 -13.15
N THR A 127 4.33 -2.91 -13.27
CA THR A 127 4.89 -4.09 -12.60
C THR A 127 6.07 -4.61 -13.39
N VAL A 128 7.30 -4.35 -12.92
CA VAL A 128 8.54 -4.81 -13.56
C VAL A 128 8.71 -6.32 -13.42
N VAL A 129 8.54 -6.84 -12.22
CA VAL A 129 8.62 -8.28 -11.91
C VAL A 129 7.30 -8.71 -11.28
N SER A 130 6.78 -9.88 -11.64
CA SER A 130 5.65 -10.54 -10.96
C SER A 130 5.92 -12.03 -10.86
N ASP A 131 5.75 -12.59 -9.67
CA ASP A 131 5.87 -14.03 -9.38
C ASP A 131 7.17 -14.64 -9.96
N GLY A 132 8.29 -13.95 -9.75
CA GLY A 132 9.60 -14.38 -10.23
C GLY A 132 9.80 -14.27 -11.75
N LYS A 133 8.98 -13.50 -12.47
CA LYS A 133 9.11 -13.29 -13.92
C LYS A 133 9.15 -11.80 -14.28
N PHE A 134 10.00 -11.45 -15.24
CA PHE A 134 10.08 -10.10 -15.79
C PHE A 134 8.91 -9.82 -16.75
N ASN A 135 8.21 -8.71 -16.52
CA ASN A 135 7.22 -8.16 -17.43
C ASN A 135 7.79 -6.98 -18.25
N ILE A 136 8.95 -6.49 -17.82
CA ILE A 136 9.77 -5.51 -18.53
C ILE A 136 11.18 -6.10 -18.54
N ARG A 137 11.69 -6.43 -19.72
CA ARG A 137 13.02 -7.05 -19.87
C ARG A 137 14.14 -6.03 -19.99
N GLU A 138 13.83 -4.88 -20.55
CA GLU A 138 14.78 -3.79 -20.73
C GLU A 138 14.08 -2.44 -20.54
N ILE A 139 14.88 -1.45 -20.15
CA ILE A 139 14.46 -0.06 -20.13
C ILE A 139 15.53 0.80 -20.78
N LYS A 140 15.06 1.85 -21.47
CA LYS A 140 15.92 2.87 -22.07
C LYS A 140 15.87 4.15 -21.26
N VAL A 141 17.04 4.69 -20.93
CA VAL A 141 17.16 5.85 -20.05
C VAL A 141 18.13 6.89 -20.61
N LYS A 142 17.93 8.15 -20.25
CA LYS A 142 18.97 9.19 -20.35
C LYS A 142 19.50 9.52 -18.98
N ILE A 143 20.81 9.73 -18.90
CA ILE A 143 21.53 10.01 -17.66
C ILE A 143 22.11 11.42 -17.75
N SER A 144 21.73 12.29 -16.83
CA SER A 144 22.21 13.69 -16.82
C SER A 144 23.47 13.92 -15.99
N SER A 145 23.87 12.94 -15.18
CA SER A 145 25.00 13.02 -14.26
C SER A 145 26.12 12.05 -14.64
N LYS A 146 27.32 12.60 -14.87
CA LYS A 146 28.53 11.79 -15.12
C LYS A 146 28.82 10.83 -13.97
N LYS A 147 28.62 11.27 -12.72
CA LYS A 147 28.80 10.43 -11.53
C LYS A 147 27.84 9.24 -11.51
N THR A 148 26.58 9.48 -11.88
CA THR A 148 25.58 8.41 -11.98
C THR A 148 25.94 7.46 -13.12
N PHE A 149 26.38 7.97 -14.27
CA PHE A 149 26.85 7.14 -15.37
C PHE A 149 28.04 6.25 -14.95
N GLU A 150 29.08 6.83 -14.34
CA GLU A 150 30.26 6.09 -13.88
C GLU A 150 29.88 4.99 -12.88
N LEU A 151 28.97 5.29 -11.94
CA LEU A 151 28.46 4.31 -10.97
C LEU A 151 27.73 3.14 -11.66
N LEU A 152 26.83 3.43 -12.61
CA LEU A 152 26.08 2.41 -13.33
C LEU A 152 27.01 1.57 -14.23
N HIS A 153 28.00 2.20 -14.85
CA HIS A 153 28.99 1.52 -15.67
C HIS A 153 29.90 0.60 -14.83
N GLN A 154 30.42 1.10 -13.71
CA GLN A 154 31.25 0.30 -12.77
C GLN A 154 30.50 -0.87 -12.13
N SER A 155 29.16 -0.81 -12.11
CA SER A 155 28.30 -1.89 -11.61
C SER A 155 27.84 -2.85 -12.71
N ASP A 156 28.41 -2.75 -13.92
CA ASP A 156 28.03 -3.53 -15.11
C ASP A 156 26.53 -3.40 -15.50
N ILE A 157 25.89 -2.29 -15.13
CA ILE A 157 24.46 -2.01 -15.43
C ILE A 157 24.28 -1.49 -16.85
N ILE A 158 25.21 -0.66 -17.29
CA ILE A 158 25.30 -0.13 -18.65
C ILE A 158 26.68 -0.46 -19.24
N THR A 159 26.70 -0.85 -20.51
CA THR A 159 27.93 -1.32 -21.18
C THR A 159 28.66 -0.21 -21.95
N ASP A 160 28.02 0.94 -22.14
CA ASP A 160 28.60 2.07 -22.85
C ASP A 160 29.84 2.62 -22.13
N SER A 161 30.91 2.90 -22.89
CA SER A 161 32.20 3.34 -22.34
C SER A 161 32.30 4.86 -22.14
N GLU A 162 31.43 5.64 -22.78
CA GLU A 162 31.50 7.10 -22.78
C GLU A 162 30.20 7.75 -22.29
N PHE A 163 30.37 8.78 -21.48
CA PHE A 163 29.27 9.59 -20.98
C PHE A 163 28.86 10.66 -22.01
N ASP A 164 27.59 10.67 -22.38
CA ASP A 164 26.91 11.68 -23.19
C ASP A 164 25.47 11.82 -22.68
N PHE A 165 25.15 12.99 -22.14
CA PHE A 165 23.81 13.29 -21.60
C PHE A 165 22.71 13.34 -22.67
N ARG A 166 23.06 13.40 -23.96
CA ARG A 166 22.09 13.35 -25.07
C ARG A 166 21.78 11.92 -25.49
N ARG A 167 22.66 10.97 -25.19
CA ARG A 167 22.57 9.57 -25.58
C ARG A 167 21.56 8.83 -24.71
N GLU A 168 20.90 7.87 -25.34
CA GLU A 168 20.05 6.89 -24.66
C GLU A 168 20.88 5.65 -24.31
N TYR A 169 20.73 5.17 -23.09
CA TYR A 169 21.41 4.02 -22.52
C TYR A 169 20.40 2.90 -22.25
N THR A 170 20.76 1.67 -22.58
CA THR A 170 19.90 0.50 -22.37
C THR A 170 20.32 -0.23 -21.10
N ILE A 171 19.35 -0.48 -20.21
CA ILE A 171 19.50 -1.34 -19.04
C ILE A 171 18.72 -2.62 -19.30
N ASN A 172 19.43 -3.75 -19.42
CA ASN A 172 18.84 -5.07 -19.63
C ASN A 172 18.53 -5.72 -18.27
N LEU A 173 17.27 -5.64 -17.83
CA LEU A 173 16.83 -6.09 -16.51
C LEU A 173 16.91 -7.61 -16.37
N ASP A 174 16.66 -8.36 -17.44
CA ASP A 174 16.65 -9.83 -17.42
C ASP A 174 18.04 -10.49 -17.30
N LYS A 175 19.11 -9.69 -17.36
CA LYS A 175 20.48 -10.14 -17.07
C LYS A 175 20.78 -10.25 -15.57
N PHE A 176 19.97 -9.61 -14.72
CA PHE A 176 20.19 -9.59 -13.27
C PHE A 176 19.39 -10.70 -12.59
N PRO A 177 19.96 -11.40 -11.59
CA PRO A 177 19.19 -12.31 -10.76
C PRO A 177 18.07 -11.55 -10.04
N ILE A 178 16.89 -12.17 -9.91
CA ILE A 178 15.74 -11.52 -9.28
C ILE A 178 15.99 -11.28 -7.78
N VAL A 179 16.64 -12.23 -7.11
CA VAL A 179 17.03 -12.09 -5.70
C VAL A 179 18.41 -12.67 -5.49
N ASP A 180 19.09 -12.20 -4.45
CA ASP A 180 20.28 -12.85 -3.91
C ASP A 180 19.85 -13.99 -2.98
N LEU A 181 20.26 -15.22 -3.30
CA LEU A 181 19.93 -16.44 -2.56
C LEU A 181 20.69 -16.55 -1.23
N GLU A 182 21.79 -15.81 -1.07
CA GLU A 182 22.61 -15.82 0.14
C GLU A 182 22.34 -14.60 1.03
N GLN A 183 21.39 -13.73 0.66
CA GLN A 183 21.05 -12.55 1.43
C GLN A 183 20.46 -12.93 2.80
N PRO A 184 21.03 -12.43 3.92
CA PRO A 184 20.43 -12.64 5.23
C PRO A 184 19.18 -11.74 5.40
N TYR A 185 18.13 -12.30 5.99
CA TYR A 185 16.90 -11.58 6.31
C TYR A 185 16.79 -11.31 7.82
N GLN A 186 16.23 -10.16 8.17
CA GLN A 186 15.96 -9.81 9.58
C GLN A 186 14.94 -10.76 10.19
N THR A 187 14.99 -10.96 11.52
CA THR A 187 13.92 -11.71 12.22
C THR A 187 12.57 -11.02 12.02
N ILE A 188 11.52 -11.83 11.92
CA ILE A 188 10.13 -11.36 11.85
C ILE A 188 9.41 -11.42 13.20
N ASP A 189 10.13 -11.77 14.27
CA ASP A 189 9.56 -11.86 15.62
C ASP A 189 8.98 -10.53 16.09
N GLY A 190 7.75 -10.55 16.60
CA GLY A 190 7.03 -9.37 17.09
C GLY A 190 6.66 -8.35 16.00
N VAL A 191 7.02 -8.58 14.74
CA VAL A 191 6.72 -7.66 13.63
C VAL A 191 5.21 -7.60 13.40
N PHE A 192 4.53 -8.74 13.43
CA PHE A 192 3.08 -8.79 13.27
C PHE A 192 2.37 -7.97 14.34
N GLN A 193 2.74 -8.13 15.62
CA GLN A 193 2.15 -7.39 16.74
C GLN A 193 2.24 -5.87 16.53
N LYS A 194 3.46 -5.37 16.29
CA LYS A 194 3.71 -3.94 16.07
C LYS A 194 2.91 -3.38 14.90
N LEU A 195 2.84 -4.15 13.81
CA LEU A 195 2.13 -3.77 12.60
C LEU A 195 0.61 -3.79 12.81
N ALA A 196 0.10 -4.82 13.48
CA ALA A 196 -1.30 -5.00 13.81
C ALA A 196 -1.83 -3.87 14.68
N GLU A 197 -1.11 -3.53 15.75
CA GLU A 197 -1.45 -2.42 16.64
C GLU A 197 -1.53 -1.09 15.90
N ALA A 198 -0.49 -0.75 15.13
CA ALA A 198 -0.46 0.47 14.34
C ALA A 198 -1.60 0.51 13.30
N LYS A 199 -1.89 -0.62 12.64
CA LYS A 199 -2.99 -0.73 11.66
C LYS A 199 -4.36 -0.54 12.28
N VAL A 200 -4.60 -1.08 13.47
CA VAL A 200 -5.86 -0.88 14.20
C VAL A 200 -6.01 0.59 14.57
N LEU A 201 -4.98 1.23 15.11
CA LEU A 201 -5.02 2.65 15.46
C LEU A 201 -5.22 3.55 14.23
N VAL A 202 -4.51 3.29 13.13
CA VAL A 202 -4.74 3.98 11.84
C VAL A 202 -6.17 3.80 11.37
N SER A 203 -6.77 2.61 11.52
CA SER A 203 -8.16 2.36 11.14
C SER A 203 -9.13 3.24 11.95
N ILE A 204 -8.91 3.35 13.27
CA ILE A 204 -9.69 4.21 14.16
C ILE A 204 -9.54 5.68 13.74
N ILE A 205 -8.31 6.17 13.62
CA ILE A 205 -8.03 7.57 13.27
C ILE A 205 -8.57 7.92 11.88
N SER A 206 -8.35 7.06 10.89
CA SER A 206 -8.88 7.26 9.53
C SER A 206 -10.40 7.28 9.48
N ALA A 207 -11.07 6.54 10.37
CA ALA A 207 -12.53 6.60 10.47
C ALA A 207 -13.03 7.93 11.04
N HIS A 208 -12.27 8.56 11.96
CA HIS A 208 -12.55 9.92 12.43
C HIS A 208 -12.32 10.95 11.32
N LEU A 209 -11.23 10.82 10.56
CA LEU A 209 -10.80 11.77 9.52
C LEU A 209 -11.50 11.56 8.16
N LYS A 210 -12.57 10.77 8.09
CA LYS A 210 -13.17 10.38 6.80
C LYS A 210 -13.77 11.58 6.06
N GLN A 211 -14.45 12.47 6.78
CA GLN A 211 -15.09 13.68 6.24
C GLN A 211 -14.50 14.96 6.83
N GLU A 212 -13.39 14.82 7.55
CA GLU A 212 -12.71 15.93 8.22
C GLU A 212 -11.36 16.20 7.55
N SER A 213 -10.97 17.46 7.55
CA SER A 213 -9.66 17.92 7.13
C SER A 213 -9.19 19.05 8.02
N ASP A 214 -7.90 19.05 8.30
CA ASP A 214 -7.15 20.14 8.93
C ASP A 214 -6.75 21.23 7.93
N VAL A 215 -6.98 21.01 6.63
CA VAL A 215 -6.57 21.91 5.53
C VAL A 215 -7.78 22.51 4.82
N PHE A 216 -8.81 21.71 4.55
CA PHE A 216 -9.95 22.10 3.72
C PHE A 216 -11.25 22.17 4.51
N LEU A 217 -12.11 23.13 4.14
CA LEU A 217 -13.49 23.19 4.61
C LEU A 217 -14.33 22.07 3.98
N ALA A 218 -15.48 21.75 4.59
CA ALA A 218 -16.39 20.72 4.10
C ALA A 218 -16.87 21.00 2.67
N GLU A 219 -17.21 22.26 2.37
CA GLU A 219 -17.65 22.70 1.05
C GLU A 219 -16.52 22.55 0.00
N GLN A 220 -15.27 22.75 0.41
CA GLN A 220 -14.12 22.51 -0.46
C GLN A 220 -13.94 21.02 -0.74
N LEU A 221 -14.06 20.16 0.28
CA LEU A 221 -13.97 18.69 0.10
C LEU A 221 -15.06 18.16 -0.84
N ASP A 222 -16.28 18.66 -0.72
CA ASP A 222 -17.39 18.31 -1.62
C ASP A 222 -17.11 18.76 -3.05
N SER A 223 -16.60 19.99 -3.23
CA SER A 223 -16.20 20.51 -4.54
C SER A 223 -15.07 19.68 -5.16
N LEU A 224 -14.03 19.31 -4.40
CA LEU A 224 -12.97 18.42 -4.87
C LEU A 224 -13.52 17.06 -5.31
N ALA A 225 -14.40 16.45 -4.50
CA ALA A 225 -14.99 15.16 -4.81
C ALA A 225 -15.84 15.18 -6.10
N GLN A 226 -16.61 16.25 -6.33
CA GLN A 226 -17.39 16.47 -7.56
C GLN A 226 -16.50 16.56 -8.81
N HIS A 227 -15.26 17.02 -8.66
CA HIS A 227 -14.26 17.12 -9.73
C HIS A 227 -13.30 15.91 -9.78
N HIS A 228 -13.65 14.81 -9.10
CA HIS A 228 -12.83 13.60 -9.02
C HIS A 228 -11.44 13.83 -8.42
N LEU A 229 -11.32 14.76 -7.49
CA LEU A 229 -10.11 15.02 -6.71
C LEU A 229 -10.28 14.48 -5.29
N SER A 230 -9.24 13.81 -4.78
CA SER A 230 -9.18 13.41 -3.37
C SER A 230 -8.90 14.60 -2.46
N LYS A 231 -9.01 14.40 -1.14
CA LYS A 231 -8.56 15.39 -0.14
C LYS A 231 -7.06 15.67 -0.16
N GLN A 232 -6.26 14.88 -0.87
CA GLN A 232 -4.85 15.14 -1.16
C GLN A 232 -4.65 15.68 -2.58
N VAL A 233 -5.73 16.08 -3.26
CA VAL A 233 -5.72 16.64 -4.62
C VAL A 233 -5.19 15.65 -5.67
N TYR A 234 -5.34 14.34 -5.43
CA TYR A 234 -5.04 13.32 -6.41
C TYR A 234 -6.26 13.03 -7.29
N LEU A 235 -6.01 12.82 -8.58
CA LEU A 235 -7.04 12.40 -9.52
C LEU A 235 -7.57 11.01 -9.17
N ASN A 236 -8.88 10.91 -8.99
CA ASN A 236 -9.60 9.71 -8.61
C ASN A 236 -10.86 9.51 -9.47
N PHE A 237 -10.64 9.45 -10.79
CA PHE A 237 -11.73 9.11 -11.71
C PHE A 237 -12.31 7.73 -11.41
N PRO A 238 -13.64 7.54 -11.57
CA PRO A 238 -14.23 6.21 -11.52
C PRO A 238 -13.61 5.33 -12.60
N LYS A 239 -13.42 4.05 -12.29
CA LYS A 239 -12.83 3.06 -13.20
C LYS A 239 -13.65 1.79 -13.20
N THR A 240 -13.78 1.17 -14.36
CA THR A 240 -14.42 -0.13 -14.55
C THR A 240 -13.52 -1.06 -15.35
N LYS A 241 -13.77 -2.37 -15.28
CA LYS A 241 -12.99 -3.36 -16.05
C LYS A 241 -13.35 -3.27 -17.54
N GLU A 242 -12.33 -3.38 -18.38
CA GLU A 242 -12.52 -3.56 -19.81
C GLU A 242 -13.31 -4.85 -20.07
N SER A 243 -14.31 -4.78 -20.94
CA SER A 243 -15.07 -5.93 -21.42
C SER A 243 -14.29 -6.49 -22.60
N SER A 244 -13.30 -7.34 -22.32
CA SER A 244 -12.51 -7.99 -23.36
C SER A 244 -12.83 -9.48 -23.43
N GLU A 245 -12.89 -10.02 -24.65
CA GLU A 245 -12.89 -11.46 -24.93
C GLU A 245 -11.50 -12.10 -24.68
N SER A 246 -10.44 -11.30 -24.50
CA SER A 246 -9.05 -11.73 -24.25
C SER A 246 -8.65 -11.75 -22.76
N ILE A 247 -9.57 -12.13 -21.87
CA ILE A 247 -9.27 -12.31 -20.45
C ILE A 247 -8.70 -13.71 -20.22
N GLN A 248 -7.52 -13.79 -19.59
CA GLN A 248 -6.91 -15.04 -19.16
C GLN A 248 -6.86 -15.16 -17.63
N MET A 249 -6.78 -16.40 -17.16
CA MET A 249 -6.57 -16.73 -15.75
C MET A 249 -5.11 -17.08 -15.51
N ARG A 250 -4.58 -16.62 -14.38
CA ARG A 250 -3.30 -17.08 -13.84
C ARG A 250 -3.43 -17.37 -12.36
N THR A 251 -2.56 -18.23 -11.87
CA THR A 251 -2.41 -18.49 -10.44
C THR A 251 -1.32 -17.59 -9.89
N ILE A 252 -1.66 -16.76 -8.92
CA ILE A 252 -0.69 -15.97 -8.15
C ILE A 252 -0.52 -16.58 -6.76
N HIS A 253 0.65 -16.39 -6.15
CA HIS A 253 0.90 -16.81 -4.78
C HIS A 253 0.86 -15.61 -3.84
N LYS A 254 0.00 -15.69 -2.84
CA LYS A 254 -0.08 -14.73 -1.74
C LYS A 254 0.81 -15.21 -0.61
N ILE A 255 1.62 -14.30 -0.09
CA ILE A 255 2.44 -14.50 1.09
C ILE A 255 1.96 -13.52 2.14
N ASP A 256 1.52 -14.03 3.28
CA ASP A 256 1.08 -13.25 4.42
C ASP A 256 1.86 -13.60 5.67
N ILE A 257 2.00 -12.62 6.57
CA ILE A 257 2.63 -12.81 7.87
C ILE A 257 1.58 -12.54 8.94
N GLY A 258 1.43 -13.52 9.83
CA GLY A 258 0.55 -13.50 11.00
C GLY A 258 1.30 -13.90 12.27
N ASN A 259 0.54 -14.12 13.34
CA ASN A 259 1.02 -14.76 14.56
C ASN A 259 0.17 -16.00 14.88
N LYS A 260 0.40 -16.59 16.06
CA LYS A 260 -0.24 -17.84 16.52
C LYS A 260 -1.75 -17.71 16.79
N ASP A 261 -2.28 -16.49 16.85
CA ASP A 261 -3.68 -16.20 17.14
C ASP A 261 -4.44 -15.61 15.94
N ILE A 262 -3.73 -14.89 15.06
CA ILE A 262 -4.28 -14.15 13.93
C ILE A 262 -3.39 -14.36 12.70
N LEU A 263 -3.95 -15.05 11.70
CA LEU A 263 -3.19 -15.51 10.53
C LEU A 263 -2.67 -14.40 9.63
N ASN A 264 -3.36 -13.24 9.57
CA ASN A 264 -2.93 -12.06 8.83
C ASN A 264 -3.81 -10.84 9.17
N LEU A 265 -3.39 -9.66 8.73
CA LEU A 265 -4.11 -8.40 8.99
C LEU A 265 -5.47 -8.30 8.29
N SER A 266 -5.74 -9.12 7.26
CA SER A 266 -7.03 -9.10 6.56
C SER A 266 -8.17 -9.62 7.43
N LYS A 267 -7.86 -10.30 8.54
CA LYS A 267 -8.85 -10.77 9.52
C LYS A 267 -9.48 -9.63 10.32
N PHE A 268 -8.83 -8.46 10.37
CA PHE A 268 -9.32 -7.33 11.14
C PHE A 268 -10.59 -6.73 10.57
N HIS A 269 -11.47 -6.34 11.48
CA HIS A 269 -12.67 -5.59 11.13
C HIS A 269 -12.30 -4.15 10.78
N SER A 270 -13.06 -3.52 9.87
CA SER A 270 -12.95 -2.06 9.72
C SER A 270 -13.38 -1.37 11.01
N ALA A 271 -12.84 -0.19 11.29
CA ALA A 271 -13.08 0.46 12.58
C ALA A 271 -14.57 0.65 12.90
N ASN A 272 -15.37 1.15 11.95
CA ASN A 272 -16.81 1.29 12.15
C ASN A 272 -17.54 -0.06 12.28
N LYS A 273 -17.09 -1.12 11.56
CA LYS A 273 -17.68 -2.46 11.72
C LYS A 273 -17.42 -3.00 13.13
N PHE A 274 -16.20 -2.84 13.64
CA PHE A 274 -15.84 -3.25 14.99
C PHE A 274 -16.60 -2.43 16.04
N LEU A 275 -16.67 -1.11 15.86
CA LEU A 275 -17.41 -0.20 16.74
C LEU A 275 -18.86 -0.64 16.89
N ASN A 276 -19.57 -0.87 15.78
CA ASN A 276 -20.95 -1.34 15.79
C ASN A 276 -21.12 -2.76 16.35
N ARG A 277 -20.08 -3.58 16.33
CA ARG A 277 -20.11 -4.95 16.86
C ARG A 277 -19.97 -4.97 18.38
N MET A 278 -19.04 -4.18 18.92
CA MET A 278 -18.62 -4.24 20.33
C MET A 278 -19.20 -3.12 21.22
N TYR A 279 -19.75 -2.06 20.64
CA TYR A 279 -20.21 -0.89 21.38
C TYR A 279 -21.62 -0.46 20.98
N CYS A 280 -22.33 0.15 21.93
CA CYS A 280 -23.53 0.94 21.75
C CYS A 280 -23.15 2.43 21.88
N GLY A 281 -23.94 3.30 21.26
CA GLY A 281 -23.87 4.74 21.48
C GLY A 281 -25.25 5.27 21.78
N TYR A 282 -25.33 6.28 22.63
CA TYR A 282 -26.56 6.95 22.98
C TYR A 282 -26.34 8.46 23.02
N ASP A 283 -27.39 9.19 22.69
CA ASP A 283 -27.41 10.63 22.89
C ASP A 283 -27.46 10.93 24.40
N ILE A 284 -26.56 11.79 24.87
CA ILE A 284 -26.39 12.12 26.29
C ILE A 284 -27.59 12.92 26.82
N GLU A 285 -28.23 13.72 25.98
CA GLU A 285 -29.36 14.58 26.36
C GLU A 285 -30.68 13.80 26.34
N THR A 286 -30.93 13.01 25.29
CA THR A 286 -32.20 12.30 25.11
C THR A 286 -32.18 10.87 25.64
N GLY A 287 -30.99 10.28 25.83
CA GLY A 287 -30.81 8.86 26.17
C GLY A 287 -31.16 7.90 25.02
N GLU A 288 -31.47 8.40 23.82
CA GLU A 288 -31.84 7.56 22.69
C GLU A 288 -30.66 6.74 22.17
N VAL A 289 -30.90 5.45 21.94
CA VAL A 289 -29.88 4.53 21.41
C VAL A 289 -29.72 4.75 19.91
N LEU A 290 -28.48 5.02 19.49
CA LEU A 290 -28.13 5.19 18.09
C LEU A 290 -28.15 3.86 17.35
N LYS A 291 -28.87 3.81 16.22
CA LYS A 291 -29.00 2.59 15.40
C LYS A 291 -27.70 2.17 14.72
N LYS A 292 -26.82 3.12 14.43
CA LYS A 292 -25.53 2.90 13.76
C LYS A 292 -24.53 3.90 14.29
N LEU A 293 -23.34 3.38 14.62
CA LEU A 293 -22.22 4.17 15.08
C LEU A 293 -21.23 4.43 13.95
N ASP A 294 -20.63 5.60 13.98
CA ASP A 294 -19.41 5.89 13.25
C ASP A 294 -18.48 6.73 14.12
N PHE A 295 -17.19 6.71 13.80
CA PHE A 295 -16.20 7.47 14.55
C PHE A 295 -16.24 8.97 14.30
N GLY A 296 -16.97 9.46 13.29
CA GLY A 296 -17.27 10.90 13.17
C GLY A 296 -18.10 11.37 14.38
N MET A 297 -19.02 10.53 14.85
CA MET A 297 -19.82 10.80 16.05
C MET A 297 -19.00 10.86 17.35
N ALA A 298 -17.82 10.22 17.41
CA ALA A 298 -16.97 10.24 18.62
C ALA A 298 -16.29 11.59 18.90
N ILE A 299 -16.39 12.51 17.95
CA ILE A 299 -15.98 13.91 18.06
C ILE A 299 -17.15 14.77 18.57
N LEU A 300 -18.39 14.33 18.38
CA LEU A 300 -19.59 15.05 18.83
C LEU A 300 -19.71 14.97 20.35
N THR A 301 -20.02 16.10 20.99
CA THR A 301 -20.09 16.23 22.45
C THR A 301 -21.33 15.58 23.06
N ASN A 302 -22.34 15.24 22.26
CA ASN A 302 -23.63 14.71 22.71
C ASN A 302 -23.74 13.19 22.62
N VAL A 303 -22.68 12.45 22.23
CA VAL A 303 -22.75 10.98 22.10
C VAL A 303 -21.82 10.31 23.09
N ALA A 304 -22.39 9.44 23.93
CA ALA A 304 -21.63 8.58 24.81
C ALA A 304 -21.62 7.14 24.29
N PHE A 305 -20.47 6.48 24.40
CA PHE A 305 -20.32 5.07 24.02
C PHE A 305 -20.39 4.18 25.26
N GLN A 306 -20.85 2.94 25.08
CA GLN A 306 -20.82 1.90 26.10
C GLN A 306 -20.47 0.55 25.47
N CYS A 307 -19.75 -0.31 26.18
CA CYS A 307 -19.53 -1.70 25.78
C CYS A 307 -20.87 -2.44 25.65
N LYS A 308 -21.06 -3.16 24.54
CA LYS A 308 -22.21 -4.06 24.36
C LYS A 308 -22.12 -5.23 25.33
N PRO A 309 -23.25 -5.62 25.95
CA PRO A 309 -23.29 -6.88 26.67
C PRO A 309 -23.08 -8.04 25.69
N ILE A 310 -22.20 -8.97 26.04
CA ILE A 310 -21.93 -10.14 25.21
C ILE A 310 -23.17 -11.03 25.22
N SER A 311 -23.83 -11.15 24.07
CA SER A 311 -24.95 -12.09 23.93
C SER A 311 -24.44 -13.51 23.72
N SER A 312 -25.23 -14.51 24.09
CA SER A 312 -24.91 -15.94 23.85
C SER A 312 -24.70 -16.29 22.37
N ARG A 313 -25.19 -15.47 21.44
CA ARG A 313 -25.03 -15.64 20.00
C ARG A 313 -23.73 -15.05 19.45
N MET A 314 -23.04 -14.22 20.23
CA MET A 314 -21.86 -13.52 19.78
C MET A 314 -20.60 -14.33 20.09
N LYS A 315 -20.04 -14.98 19.07
CA LYS A 315 -18.73 -15.62 19.19
C LYS A 315 -17.64 -14.54 19.19
N ILE A 316 -16.95 -14.39 20.32
CA ILE A 316 -15.77 -13.54 20.46
C ILE A 316 -14.56 -14.32 19.95
N THR A 317 -13.75 -13.66 19.13
CA THR A 317 -12.56 -14.25 18.49
C THR A 317 -11.28 -13.56 19.00
N GLU A 318 -10.11 -14.15 18.76
CA GLU A 318 -8.83 -13.50 19.12
C GLU A 318 -8.64 -12.14 18.43
N VAL A 319 -9.14 -12.01 17.19
CA VAL A 319 -9.22 -10.71 16.51
C VAL A 319 -10.05 -9.71 17.30
N ASP A 320 -11.21 -10.14 17.82
CA ASP A 320 -12.07 -9.26 18.59
C ASP A 320 -11.39 -8.84 19.90
N GLN A 321 -10.75 -9.79 20.61
CA GLN A 321 -10.05 -9.51 21.87
C GLN A 321 -8.89 -8.53 21.65
N PHE A 322 -8.07 -8.78 20.63
CA PHE A 322 -6.95 -7.92 20.26
C PHE A 322 -7.40 -6.49 19.94
N MET A 323 -8.37 -6.34 19.03
CA MET A 323 -8.87 -5.02 18.63
C MET A 323 -9.53 -4.30 19.80
N LYS A 324 -10.24 -5.02 20.67
CA LYS A 324 -10.96 -4.44 21.81
C LYS A 324 -10.01 -3.70 22.76
N LEU A 325 -8.81 -4.23 23.02
CA LEU A 325 -7.83 -3.57 23.90
C LEU A 325 -7.47 -2.17 23.41
N ILE A 326 -7.22 -2.02 22.11
CA ILE A 326 -6.86 -0.74 21.50
C ILE A 326 -8.07 0.21 21.46
N PHE A 327 -9.25 -0.31 21.13
CA PHE A 327 -10.48 0.49 21.12
C PHE A 327 -10.87 0.97 22.52
N ASP A 328 -10.79 0.11 23.53
CA ASP A 328 -11.13 0.45 24.91
C ASP A 328 -10.19 1.52 25.44
N ASP A 329 -8.89 1.42 25.19
CA ASP A 329 -7.94 2.46 25.56
C ASP A 329 -8.21 3.74 24.76
N PHE A 330 -8.38 3.67 23.43
CA PHE A 330 -8.66 4.87 22.62
C PHE A 330 -9.92 5.62 23.06
N LEU A 331 -11.01 4.89 23.32
CA LEU A 331 -12.30 5.45 23.77
C LEU A 331 -12.32 5.82 25.26
N GLY A 332 -11.28 5.46 26.03
CA GLY A 332 -11.18 5.77 27.46
C GLY A 332 -11.94 4.83 28.40
N PHE A 333 -12.39 3.66 27.91
CA PHE A 333 -12.96 2.60 28.75
C PHE A 333 -11.92 1.83 29.54
N SER A 334 -10.68 1.81 29.06
CA SER A 334 -9.53 1.24 29.78
C SER A 334 -8.38 2.23 29.81
N ASN A 335 -7.47 2.05 30.76
CA ASN A 335 -6.23 2.82 30.83
C ASN A 335 -5.04 1.85 30.85
N CYS A 336 -5.03 0.89 29.92
CA CYS A 336 -3.92 -0.04 29.77
C CYS A 336 -2.71 0.60 29.06
N GLY A 337 -2.88 1.80 28.48
CA GLY A 337 -1.78 2.60 27.92
C GLY A 337 -1.32 2.15 26.53
N ILE A 338 -1.97 1.17 25.91
CA ILE A 338 -1.57 0.62 24.61
C ILE A 338 -1.55 1.68 23.50
N VAL A 339 -2.53 2.59 23.44
CA VAL A 339 -2.55 3.69 22.47
C VAL A 339 -1.41 4.65 22.72
N THR A 340 -1.13 4.96 23.98
CA THR A 340 0.02 5.82 24.36
C THR A 340 1.33 5.18 23.93
N GLU A 341 1.48 3.87 24.10
CA GLU A 341 2.67 3.13 23.70
C GLU A 341 2.85 3.14 22.17
N ILE A 342 1.79 2.88 21.41
CA ILE A 342 1.81 2.91 19.93
C ILE A 342 2.19 4.31 19.43
N LEU A 343 1.58 5.36 19.98
CA LEU A 343 1.87 6.75 19.58
C LEU A 343 3.30 7.17 19.98
N THR A 344 3.77 6.72 21.14
CA THR A 344 5.15 6.98 21.59
C THR A 344 6.17 6.36 20.64
N ARG A 345 5.91 5.14 20.13
CA ARG A 345 6.78 4.47 19.14
C ARG A 345 6.95 5.26 17.85
N VAL A 346 5.93 6.01 17.44
CA VAL A 346 6.00 6.87 16.23
C VAL A 346 6.37 8.32 16.54
N GLY A 347 6.65 8.63 17.81
CA GLY A 347 7.08 9.96 18.25
C GLY A 347 5.96 11.00 18.40
N ASP A 348 4.68 10.60 18.34
CA ASP A 348 3.56 11.53 18.47
C ASP A 348 3.24 11.78 19.95
N ARG A 349 3.64 12.95 20.45
CA ARG A 349 3.34 13.40 21.82
C ARG A 349 2.07 14.23 21.91
N TYR A 350 1.62 14.81 20.79
CA TYR A 350 0.53 15.78 20.80
C TYR A 350 -0.82 15.10 20.92
N LEU A 351 -1.06 14.04 20.12
CA LEU A 351 -2.29 13.27 20.25
C LEU A 351 -2.38 12.56 21.62
N ILE A 352 -1.25 12.09 22.17
CA ILE A 352 -1.19 11.53 23.53
C ILE A 352 -1.71 12.55 24.54
N GLN A 353 -1.19 13.77 24.50
CA GLN A 353 -1.60 14.84 25.41
C GLN A 353 -3.09 15.14 25.28
N LEU A 354 -3.61 15.32 24.06
CA LEU A 354 -5.03 15.62 23.84
C LEU A 354 -5.95 14.50 24.33
N LEU A 355 -5.58 13.24 24.11
CA LEU A 355 -6.34 12.09 24.61
C LEU A 355 -6.34 12.05 26.15
N GLN A 356 -5.22 12.36 26.80
CA GLN A 356 -5.13 12.45 28.26
C GLN A 356 -5.96 13.60 28.82
N GLU A 357 -5.91 14.78 28.19
CA GLU A 357 -6.72 15.94 28.56
C GLU A 357 -8.22 15.66 28.41
N LYS A 358 -8.62 15.02 27.31
CA LYS A 358 -10.02 14.59 27.09
C LYS A 358 -10.49 13.63 28.19
N ARG A 359 -9.65 12.68 28.61
CA ARG A 359 -9.95 11.77 29.74
C ARG A 359 -10.09 12.50 31.08
N GLN A 360 -9.42 13.64 31.26
CA GLN A 360 -9.55 14.50 32.44
C GLN A 360 -10.77 15.45 32.36
N GLY A 361 -11.62 15.31 31.34
CA GLY A 361 -12.78 16.18 31.13
C GLY A 361 -12.45 17.55 30.55
N LYS A 362 -11.20 17.77 30.09
CA LYS A 362 -10.85 19.00 29.38
C LYS A 362 -11.36 18.94 27.94
N HIS A 363 -11.86 20.07 27.46
CA HIS A 363 -12.38 20.19 26.11
C HIS A 363 -11.28 20.60 25.14
N ALA A 364 -10.95 19.75 24.17
CA ALA A 364 -10.15 20.12 23.01
C ALA A 364 -11.06 20.63 21.89
N SER A 365 -10.66 21.67 21.16
CA SER A 365 -11.45 22.10 20.01
C SER A 365 -11.47 21.02 18.92
N LYS A 366 -12.54 21.01 18.11
CA LYS A 366 -12.64 20.11 16.96
C LYS A 366 -11.42 20.22 16.03
N SER A 367 -10.98 21.45 15.76
CA SER A 367 -9.84 21.73 14.87
C SER A 367 -8.52 21.17 15.43
N GLU A 368 -8.24 21.38 16.73
CA GLU A 368 -7.03 20.83 17.37
C GLU A 368 -7.01 19.31 17.33
N MET A 369 -8.15 18.66 17.59
CA MET A 369 -8.27 17.21 17.53
C MET A 369 -8.06 16.68 16.10
N VAL A 370 -8.67 17.30 15.10
CA VAL A 370 -8.50 16.91 13.68
C VAL A 370 -7.04 17.05 13.24
N ALA A 371 -6.38 18.15 13.60
CA ALA A 371 -4.95 18.35 13.30
C ALA A 371 -4.05 17.30 13.96
N ALA A 372 -4.28 16.99 15.24
CA ALA A 372 -3.53 15.95 15.95
C ALA A 372 -3.74 14.57 15.33
N LEU A 373 -4.99 14.21 15.02
CA LEU A 373 -5.32 12.96 14.36
C LEU A 373 -4.67 12.86 12.97
N THR A 374 -4.66 13.93 12.17
CA THR A 374 -4.01 13.94 10.85
C THR A 374 -2.51 13.71 10.97
N ALA A 375 -1.84 14.40 11.91
CA ALA A 375 -0.41 14.22 12.17
C ALA A 375 -0.09 12.79 12.61
N ALA A 376 -0.84 12.25 13.58
CA ALA A 376 -0.71 10.87 14.07
C ALA A 376 -0.87 9.85 12.94
N ASN A 377 -1.90 10.02 12.09
CA ASN A 377 -2.19 9.12 10.98
C ASN A 377 -1.04 9.11 9.97
N THR A 378 -0.41 10.25 9.74
CA THR A 378 0.75 10.39 8.85
C THR A 378 1.97 9.68 9.43
N MET A 379 2.29 9.90 10.70
CA MET A 379 3.43 9.24 11.39
C MET A 379 3.24 7.72 11.46
N LEU A 380 2.04 7.25 11.84
CA LEU A 380 1.70 5.83 11.84
C LEU A 380 1.78 5.21 10.44
N GLY A 381 1.31 5.93 9.43
CA GLY A 381 1.44 5.52 8.02
C GLY A 381 2.90 5.32 7.62
N GLN A 382 3.78 6.28 7.94
CA GLN A 382 5.21 6.20 7.65
C GLN A 382 5.89 5.03 8.37
N TYR A 383 5.55 4.81 9.64
CA TYR A 383 6.05 3.68 10.44
C TYR A 383 5.60 2.32 9.88
N ILE A 384 4.34 2.21 9.47
CA ILE A 384 3.82 1.01 8.79
C ILE A 384 4.57 0.77 7.48
N GLU A 385 4.77 1.81 6.66
CA GLU A 385 5.49 1.69 5.40
C GLU A 385 6.96 1.31 5.60
N SER A 386 7.62 1.76 6.67
CA SER A 386 9.01 1.35 6.95
C SER A 386 9.08 -0.13 7.30
N ILE A 387 8.19 -0.66 8.14
CA ILE A 387 8.12 -2.10 8.44
C ILE A 387 7.93 -2.92 7.16
N TYR A 388 7.00 -2.51 6.29
CA TYR A 388 6.80 -3.21 5.03
C TYR A 388 8.03 -3.14 4.12
N ARG A 389 8.58 -1.95 3.93
CA ARG A 389 9.71 -1.73 3.02
C ARG A 389 10.98 -2.45 3.48
N GLU A 390 11.26 -2.47 4.78
CA GLU A 390 12.55 -2.91 5.33
C GLU A 390 12.53 -4.38 5.75
N ILE A 391 11.37 -4.93 6.12
CA ILE A 391 11.28 -6.28 6.70
C ILE A 391 10.39 -7.19 5.84
N ILE A 392 9.10 -6.81 5.65
CA ILE A 392 8.10 -7.74 5.12
C ILE A 392 8.20 -7.90 3.60
N SER A 393 8.15 -6.81 2.84
CA SER A 393 8.10 -6.86 1.37
C SER A 393 9.34 -7.50 0.75
N PRO A 394 10.58 -7.27 1.23
CA PRO A 394 11.75 -8.02 0.76
C PRO A 394 11.60 -9.53 0.95
N LEU A 395 11.13 -9.96 2.14
CA LEU A 395 10.91 -11.37 2.45
C LEU A 395 9.83 -11.98 1.55
N VAL A 396 8.70 -11.29 1.40
CA VAL A 396 7.60 -11.69 0.51
C VAL A 396 8.06 -11.83 -0.93
N PHE A 397 8.88 -10.88 -1.40
CA PHE A 397 9.45 -10.92 -2.74
C PHE A 397 10.39 -12.11 -2.94
N TYR A 398 11.26 -12.38 -1.96
CA TYR A 398 12.14 -13.55 -1.97
C TYR A 398 11.36 -14.87 -2.02
N ILE A 399 10.42 -15.05 -1.09
CA ILE A 399 9.63 -16.28 -0.98
C ILE A 399 8.83 -16.51 -2.25
N GLY A 400 8.14 -15.48 -2.76
CA GLY A 400 7.33 -15.66 -3.97
C GLY A 400 8.16 -15.78 -5.25
N SER A 401 9.41 -15.30 -5.29
CA SER A 401 10.29 -15.45 -6.45
C SER A 401 11.03 -16.79 -6.47
N THR A 402 11.36 -17.34 -5.30
CA THR A 402 12.17 -18.57 -5.18
C THR A 402 11.32 -19.81 -4.86
N GLY A 403 10.15 -19.62 -4.26
CA GLY A 403 9.35 -20.70 -3.66
C GLY A 403 9.95 -21.27 -2.37
N LEU A 404 10.99 -20.64 -1.81
CA LEU A 404 11.73 -21.09 -0.64
C LEU A 404 11.69 -20.05 0.48
N LEU A 405 11.82 -20.51 1.72
CA LEU A 405 12.16 -19.62 2.84
C LEU A 405 13.66 -19.29 2.80
N PRO A 406 14.09 -18.13 3.30
CA PRO A 406 15.51 -17.86 3.54
C PRO A 406 16.12 -18.92 4.44
N LYS A 407 17.41 -19.25 4.22
CA LYS A 407 18.13 -20.30 4.99
C LYS A 407 18.06 -20.09 6.50
N ASN A 408 18.08 -18.84 6.95
CA ASN A 408 18.01 -18.49 8.37
C ASN A 408 16.60 -18.58 8.99
N MET A 409 15.58 -18.96 8.21
CA MET A 409 14.19 -19.13 8.64
C MET A 409 13.64 -20.52 8.26
N GLU A 410 14.50 -21.46 7.86
CA GLU A 410 14.07 -22.79 7.46
C GLU A 410 13.36 -23.52 8.61
N THR A 411 12.14 -23.97 8.31
CA THR A 411 11.25 -24.67 9.24
C THR A 411 10.40 -25.66 8.44
N THR A 412 9.73 -26.58 9.14
CA THR A 412 8.88 -27.58 8.47
C THR A 412 7.56 -26.95 8.04
N ALA A 413 7.19 -27.17 6.77
CA ALA A 413 5.91 -26.74 6.25
C ALA A 413 4.77 -27.54 6.89
N MET A 414 3.71 -26.85 7.30
CA MET A 414 2.45 -27.40 7.78
C MET A 414 1.33 -27.10 6.78
N ASN A 415 0.33 -27.98 6.73
CA ASN A 415 -0.95 -27.67 6.08
C ASN A 415 -1.91 -26.99 7.08
N SER A 416 -3.07 -26.54 6.58
CA SER A 416 -4.07 -25.83 7.41
C SER A 416 -4.62 -26.67 8.55
N GLN A 417 -4.78 -27.99 8.36
CA GLN A 417 -5.27 -28.90 9.41
C GLN A 417 -4.25 -29.03 10.54
N GLN A 418 -2.99 -29.30 10.21
CA GLN A 418 -1.89 -29.39 11.18
C GLN A 418 -1.74 -28.09 11.97
N LEU A 419 -1.85 -26.95 11.29
CA LEU A 419 -1.76 -25.65 11.94
C LEU A 419 -2.96 -25.39 12.85
N ALA A 420 -4.18 -25.76 12.43
CA ALA A 420 -5.39 -25.61 13.24
C ALA A 420 -5.41 -26.54 14.46
N GLU A 421 -4.83 -27.75 14.36
CA GLU A 421 -4.64 -28.65 15.50
C GLU A 421 -3.68 -28.03 16.54
N LYS A 422 -2.62 -27.36 16.08
CA LYS A 422 -1.65 -26.68 16.97
C LYS A 422 -2.19 -25.36 17.54
N TYR A 423 -2.92 -24.60 16.73
CA TYR A 423 -3.48 -23.29 17.08
C TYR A 423 -4.98 -23.22 16.72
N PRO A 424 -5.87 -23.73 17.59
CA PRO A 424 -7.30 -23.88 17.29
C PRO A 424 -8.08 -22.58 17.04
N ASN A 425 -7.51 -21.44 17.44
CA ASN A 425 -8.15 -20.13 17.30
C ASN A 425 -8.00 -19.51 15.90
N LEU A 426 -7.11 -20.05 15.06
CA LEU A 426 -6.83 -19.50 13.74
C LEU A 426 -8.03 -19.65 12.78
N GLN A 427 -8.27 -18.60 12.00
CA GLN A 427 -9.38 -18.54 11.04
C GLN A 427 -8.88 -18.56 9.60
N PHE A 428 -9.25 -19.61 8.86
CA PHE A 428 -8.81 -19.84 7.48
C PHE A 428 -9.90 -19.48 6.46
N SER A 429 -9.53 -18.68 5.46
CA SER A 429 -10.31 -18.42 4.25
C SER A 429 -10.27 -19.64 3.31
N PRO A 430 -11.15 -19.73 2.29
CA PRO A 430 -11.16 -20.85 1.34
C PRO A 430 -9.81 -21.10 0.65
N ASN A 431 -9.09 -20.04 0.29
CA ASN A 431 -7.77 -20.17 -0.35
C ASN A 431 -6.71 -20.61 0.66
N GLU A 432 -6.72 -20.04 1.86
CA GLU A 432 -5.77 -20.39 2.93
C GLU A 432 -5.92 -21.85 3.39
N LYS A 433 -7.11 -22.45 3.32
CA LYS A 433 -7.29 -23.88 3.63
C LYS A 433 -6.43 -24.81 2.77
N HIS A 434 -6.08 -24.38 1.56
CA HIS A 434 -5.20 -25.11 0.64
C HIS A 434 -3.76 -24.57 0.64
N GLY A 435 -3.42 -23.70 1.60
CA GLY A 435 -2.10 -23.09 1.73
C GLY A 435 -1.08 -23.96 2.45
N LYS A 436 0.17 -23.49 2.41
CA LYS A 436 1.30 -23.97 3.21
C LYS A 436 1.66 -22.93 4.25
N PHE A 437 2.01 -23.39 5.44
CA PHE A 437 2.27 -22.55 6.60
C PHE A 437 3.61 -22.89 7.22
N PHE A 438 4.31 -21.86 7.69
CA PHE A 438 5.63 -21.99 8.28
C PHE A 438 5.66 -21.22 9.59
N GLU A 439 6.01 -21.90 10.68
CA GLU A 439 6.21 -21.27 11.97
C GLU A 439 7.66 -20.80 12.08
N VAL A 440 7.83 -19.49 12.14
CA VAL A 440 9.13 -18.81 12.22
C VAL A 440 9.10 -17.96 13.49
N GLY A 441 9.66 -18.50 14.58
CA GLY A 441 9.65 -17.88 15.90
C GLY A 441 8.23 -17.69 16.47
N ASP A 442 7.81 -16.44 16.68
CA ASP A 442 6.45 -16.10 17.13
C ASP A 442 5.43 -15.92 15.98
N SER A 443 5.93 -15.93 14.74
CA SER A 443 5.19 -15.56 13.54
C SER A 443 4.83 -16.77 12.68
N ILE A 444 3.77 -16.60 11.88
CA ILE A 444 3.32 -17.59 10.89
C ILE A 444 3.44 -16.96 9.51
N VAL A 445 4.28 -17.55 8.65
CA VAL A 445 4.32 -17.22 7.21
C VAL A 445 3.34 -18.14 6.49
N SER A 446 2.34 -17.54 5.84
CA SER A 446 1.31 -18.23 5.09
C SER A 446 1.54 -18.06 3.60
N ILE A 447 1.56 -19.16 2.85
CA ILE A 447 1.68 -19.14 1.38
C ILE A 447 0.47 -19.85 0.79
N TYR A 448 -0.34 -19.17 -0.01
CA TYR A 448 -1.52 -19.76 -0.62
C TYR A 448 -1.77 -19.20 -2.02
N SER A 449 -2.36 -20.01 -2.88
CA SER A 449 -2.64 -19.64 -4.27
C SER A 449 -3.98 -18.91 -4.40
N GLN A 450 -4.06 -17.98 -5.35
CA GLN A 450 -5.29 -17.32 -5.74
C GLN A 450 -5.35 -17.19 -7.27
N THR A 451 -6.53 -17.37 -7.85
CA THR A 451 -6.74 -17.11 -9.28
C THR A 451 -6.92 -15.61 -9.51
N GLU A 452 -6.14 -15.06 -10.44
CA GLU A 452 -6.25 -13.69 -10.90
C GLU A 452 -6.53 -13.65 -12.40
N LEU A 453 -7.35 -12.68 -12.81
CA LEU A 453 -7.68 -12.44 -14.22
C LEU A 453 -6.80 -11.31 -14.76
N TYR A 454 -6.32 -11.46 -15.99
CA TYR A 454 -5.53 -10.45 -16.69
C TYR A 454 -5.91 -10.31 -18.17
N SER A 455 -5.70 -9.12 -18.74
CA SER A 455 -5.90 -8.86 -20.17
C SER A 455 -4.66 -9.27 -20.95
N GLN A 456 -4.81 -10.04 -22.03
CA GLN A 456 -3.73 -10.20 -23.01
C GLN A 456 -3.62 -8.95 -23.89
N LYS A 457 -2.38 -8.58 -24.24
CA LYS A 457 -2.11 -7.60 -25.29
C LYS A 457 -2.43 -8.28 -26.63
N THR A 458 -3.65 -8.09 -27.13
CA THR A 458 -3.97 -8.41 -28.52
C THR A 458 -3.26 -7.38 -29.41
N ASP A 459 -2.61 -7.83 -30.49
CA ASP A 459 -1.96 -6.97 -31.48
C ASP A 459 -2.98 -6.06 -32.17
N MET A 460 -3.40 -4.95 -31.54
CA MET A 460 -4.09 -3.86 -32.23
C MET A 460 -3.89 -2.51 -31.52
N THR A 461 -3.19 -1.64 -32.26
CA THR A 461 -3.39 -0.19 -32.43
C THR A 461 -3.52 0.68 -31.18
N VAL A 462 -2.49 1.51 -31.00
CA VAL A 462 -2.45 2.71 -30.17
C VAL A 462 -3.72 3.55 -30.40
N LEU A 463 -4.72 3.42 -29.53
CA LEU A 463 -5.77 4.42 -29.39
C LEU A 463 -5.17 5.56 -28.57
N LYS A 464 -4.93 6.66 -29.28
CA LYS A 464 -4.41 7.95 -28.81
C LYS A 464 -5.32 8.60 -27.78
#